data_AF-A0A2K6KMQ9-F1
#
_entry.id   AF-A0A2K6KMQ9-F1
#
_cell.length_a   1.000
_cell.length_b   1.000
_cell.length_c   1.000
_cell.angle_alpha   90.00
_cell.angle_beta   90.00
_cell.angle_gamma   90.00
#
_symmetry.space_group_name_H-M   'P 1'
#
loop_
_entity.id
_entity.type
_entity.pdbx_description
1 polymer ?
#
loop_
_entity_poly.entity_id
_entity_poly.type
_entity_poly.pdbx_seq_one_letter_code
_entity_poly.pdbx_strand_id
1 'polypeptide(L)'
;MEPGSVENLSIVYRSRDFLVVNKHWDVRIDSKAWRETLTLQKQLRHRFPELADPDTCYGFRFCHQLDFSTSGALCVALNKAAAGSAYRCFKERRVTKAYLALVVRTQSQASRSSWFWNTGCTQAILSPKCC
;
A
#
# COMPACT_ATOMS: atom_id res chain seq x y z
N MET A 1 -14.70 -14.92 3.38
CA MET A 1 -14.00 -13.95 2.50
C MET A 1 -13.63 -14.70 1.25
N GLU A 2 -13.91 -14.11 0.09
CA GLU A 2 -13.60 -14.74 -1.19
C GLU A 2 -12.10 -14.68 -1.50
N PRO A 3 -11.52 -15.69 -2.17
CA PRO A 3 -10.14 -15.65 -2.63
C PRO A 3 -9.95 -14.61 -3.74
N GLY A 4 -8.68 -14.26 -4.01
CA GLY A 4 -8.34 -13.40 -5.15
C GLY A 4 -8.67 -14.08 -6.48
N SER A 5 -9.19 -13.32 -7.44
CA SER A 5 -9.42 -13.76 -8.82
C SER A 5 -8.91 -12.72 -9.81
N VAL A 6 -8.79 -13.07 -11.09
CA VAL A 6 -8.27 -12.14 -12.11
C VAL A 6 -9.22 -10.95 -12.32
N GLU A 7 -10.52 -11.16 -12.15
CA GLU A 7 -11.59 -10.19 -12.33
C GLU A 7 -11.76 -9.27 -11.11
N ASN A 8 -11.37 -9.75 -9.92
CA ASN A 8 -11.55 -9.04 -8.66
C ASN A 8 -10.40 -8.06 -8.39
N LEU A 9 -10.56 -6.82 -8.87
CA LEU A 9 -9.62 -5.73 -8.61
C LEU A 9 -10.32 -4.54 -7.91
N SER A 10 -9.93 -4.29 -6.66
CA SER A 10 -10.44 -3.17 -5.88
C SER A 10 -9.60 -1.91 -6.10
N ILE A 11 -10.24 -0.82 -6.54
CA ILE A 11 -9.60 0.48 -6.80
C ILE A 11 -9.99 1.42 -5.67
N VAL A 12 -8.98 1.98 -5.00
CA VAL A 12 -9.16 2.94 -3.91
C VAL A 12 -9.04 4.38 -4.40
N TYR A 13 -8.20 4.61 -5.41
CA TYR A 13 -8.00 5.93 -5.99
C TYR A 13 -7.56 5.83 -7.46
N ARG A 14 -8.03 6.76 -8.29
CA ARG A 14 -7.61 6.90 -9.69
C ARG A 14 -7.50 8.38 -10.06
N SER A 15 -6.40 8.73 -10.72
CA SER A 15 -6.19 10.03 -11.36
C SER A 15 -5.59 9.85 -12.76
N ARG A 16 -5.16 10.95 -13.37
CA ARG A 16 -4.43 10.94 -14.65
C ARG A 16 -3.03 10.31 -14.52
N ASP A 17 -2.43 10.43 -13.34
CA ASP A 17 -1.02 10.08 -13.10
C ASP A 17 -0.83 8.83 -12.24
N PHE A 18 -1.82 8.51 -11.38
CA PHE A 18 -1.71 7.42 -10.42
C PHE A 18 -2.99 6.58 -10.34
N LEU A 19 -2.79 5.30 -10.09
CA LEU A 19 -3.81 4.34 -9.72
C LEU A 19 -3.40 3.70 -8.38
N VAL A 20 -4.28 3.70 -7.40
CA VAL A 20 -4.09 2.99 -6.13
C VAL A 20 -5.13 1.90 -6.03
N VAL A 21 -4.65 0.67 -5.87
CA VAL A 21 -5.48 -0.51 -5.69
C VAL A 21 -5.40 -1.00 -4.26
N ASN A 22 -6.45 -1.66 -3.80
CA ASN A 22 -6.39 -2.50 -2.62
C ASN A 22 -5.98 -3.91 -3.06
N LYS A 23 -4.67 -4.20 -3.03
CA LYS A 23 -4.12 -5.51 -3.40
C LYS A 23 -4.73 -6.57 -2.48
N HIS A 24 -5.20 -7.66 -3.07
CA HIS A 24 -5.68 -8.80 -2.31
C HIS A 24 -4.53 -9.50 -1.56
N TRP A 25 -4.84 -10.16 -0.45
CA TRP A 25 -3.90 -11.06 0.23
C TRP A 25 -3.65 -12.30 -0.66
N ASP A 26 -2.52 -12.97 -0.44
CA ASP A 26 -2.05 -14.12 -1.25
C ASP A 26 -2.05 -13.88 -2.77
N VAL A 27 -1.74 -12.65 -3.17
CA VAL A 27 -1.55 -12.27 -4.57
C VAL A 27 -0.20 -11.60 -4.73
N ARG A 28 0.63 -12.14 -5.63
CA ARG A 28 1.89 -11.52 -6.02
C ARG A 28 1.64 -10.25 -6.84
N ILE A 29 2.55 -9.30 -6.75
CA ILE A 29 2.47 -8.07 -7.55
C ILE A 29 2.68 -8.38 -9.03
N ASP A 30 3.81 -9.02 -9.35
CA ASP A 30 4.20 -9.40 -10.70
C ASP A 30 4.82 -10.80 -10.71
N SER A 31 4.96 -11.35 -11.92
CA SER A 31 5.69 -12.60 -12.15
C SER A 31 6.11 -12.72 -13.60
N LYS A 32 7.30 -13.29 -13.83
CA LYS A 32 7.73 -13.77 -15.15
C LYS A 32 7.35 -15.22 -15.39
N ALA A 33 6.89 -15.95 -14.36
CA ALA A 33 6.54 -17.35 -14.48
C ALA A 33 5.19 -17.50 -15.17
N TRP A 34 5.18 -18.19 -16.30
CA TRP A 34 3.96 -18.46 -17.07
C TRP A 34 2.90 -19.21 -16.26
N ARG A 35 3.34 -20.08 -15.32
CA ARG A 35 2.48 -20.90 -14.44
C ARG A 35 1.70 -20.07 -13.43
N GLU A 36 2.16 -18.87 -13.11
CA GLU A 36 1.57 -18.07 -12.05
C GLU A 36 0.40 -17.27 -12.63
N THR A 37 -0.81 -17.83 -12.51
CA THR A 37 -2.01 -17.33 -13.19
C THR A 37 -2.61 -16.08 -12.55
N LEU A 38 -2.41 -15.89 -11.25
CA LEU A 38 -2.96 -14.77 -10.49
C LEU A 38 -1.85 -13.86 -9.95
N THR A 39 -1.70 -12.70 -10.58
CA THR A 39 -0.87 -11.59 -10.09
C THR A 39 -1.62 -10.29 -10.25
N LEU A 40 -1.26 -9.28 -9.45
CA LEU A 40 -1.85 -7.96 -9.58
C LEU A 40 -1.60 -7.37 -10.98
N GLN A 41 -0.42 -7.61 -11.55
CA GLN A 41 -0.10 -7.26 -12.92
C GLN A 41 -1.11 -7.85 -13.93
N LYS A 42 -1.51 -9.12 -13.76
CA LYS A 42 -2.52 -9.76 -14.62
C LYS A 42 -3.91 -9.20 -14.38
N GLN A 43 -4.29 -8.95 -13.12
CA GLN A 43 -5.55 -8.27 -12.78
C GLN A 43 -5.64 -6.88 -13.43
N LEU A 44 -4.57 -6.08 -13.32
CA LEU A 44 -4.48 -4.76 -13.95
C LEU A 44 -4.56 -4.85 -15.47
N ARG A 45 -3.85 -5.79 -16.09
CA ARG A 45 -3.88 -5.97 -17.55
C ARG A 45 -5.24 -6.45 -18.07
N HIS A 46 -5.93 -7.28 -17.30
CA HIS A 46 -7.29 -7.71 -17.62
C HIS A 46 -8.27 -6.54 -17.53
N ARG A 47 -8.17 -5.72 -16.47
CA ARG A 47 -9.12 -4.64 -16.20
C ARG A 47 -8.85 -3.35 -16.97
N PHE A 48 -7.58 -3.06 -17.25
CA PHE A 48 -7.07 -1.83 -17.87
C PHE A 48 -5.96 -2.13 -18.89
N PRO A 49 -6.26 -2.87 -19.97
CA PRO A 49 -5.27 -3.17 -21.00
C PRO A 49 -4.67 -1.90 -21.63
N GLU A 50 -5.43 -0.81 -21.68
CA GLU A 50 -5.01 0.49 -22.22
C GLU A 50 -3.98 1.22 -21.36
N LEU A 51 -3.86 0.86 -20.08
CA LEU A 51 -2.89 1.45 -19.16
C LEU A 51 -1.56 0.69 -19.14
N ALA A 52 -1.44 -0.39 -19.92
CA ALA A 52 -0.22 -1.16 -20.00
C ALA A 52 0.87 -0.38 -20.74
N ASP A 53 2.04 -0.25 -20.11
CA ASP A 53 3.20 0.46 -20.62
C ASP A 53 4.21 -0.53 -21.25
N PRO A 54 4.36 -0.52 -22.60
CA PRO A 54 5.24 -1.44 -23.32
C PRO A 54 6.73 -1.23 -22.99
N ASP A 55 7.12 -0.07 -22.46
CA ASP A 55 8.50 0.23 -22.07
C ASP A 55 8.88 -0.37 -20.71
N THR A 56 8.00 -1.19 -20.12
CA THR A 56 8.24 -1.84 -18.83
C THR A 56 8.14 -3.35 -18.94
N CYS A 57 9.01 -4.07 -18.23
CA CYS A 57 9.05 -5.53 -18.26
C CYS A 57 7.71 -6.19 -17.88
N TYR A 58 6.91 -5.53 -17.05
CA TYR A 58 5.64 -6.07 -16.52
C TYR A 58 4.40 -5.33 -17.03
N GLY A 59 4.55 -4.32 -17.88
CA GLY A 59 3.44 -3.50 -18.36
C GLY A 59 2.95 -2.43 -17.38
N PHE A 60 3.47 -2.35 -16.16
CA PHE A 60 3.03 -1.34 -15.18
C PHE A 60 4.20 -0.84 -14.33
N ARG A 61 4.12 0.43 -13.91
CA ARG A 61 5.13 1.09 -13.08
C ARG A 61 4.69 1.03 -11.62
N PHE A 62 4.96 -0.08 -10.94
CA PHE A 62 4.70 -0.22 -9.50
C PHE A 62 5.62 0.72 -8.70
N CYS A 63 5.03 1.62 -7.93
CA CYS A 63 5.78 2.64 -7.19
C CYS A 63 6.50 2.08 -5.96
N HIS A 64 6.01 0.96 -5.42
CA HIS A 64 6.60 0.25 -4.29
C HIS A 64 6.14 -1.21 -4.27
N GLN A 65 6.66 -1.99 -3.33
CA GLN A 65 6.25 -3.38 -3.11
C GLN A 65 5.31 -3.52 -1.91
N LEU A 66 4.67 -4.69 -1.83
CA LEU A 66 3.82 -5.19 -0.76
C LEU A 66 3.92 -6.72 -0.78
N ASP A 67 4.10 -7.33 0.38
CA ASP A 67 4.33 -8.77 0.47
C ASP A 67 3.15 -9.59 -0.08
N PHE A 68 3.44 -10.82 -0.49
CA PHE A 68 2.46 -11.75 -1.07
C PHE A 68 1.19 -11.84 -0.21
N SER A 69 1.36 -12.15 1.09
CA SER A 69 0.28 -12.34 2.05
C SER A 69 -0.32 -11.04 2.59
N THR A 70 0.30 -9.89 2.32
CA THR A 70 -0.18 -8.60 2.83
C THR A 70 -1.18 -7.98 1.85
N SER A 71 -2.39 -7.69 2.30
CA SER A 71 -3.37 -6.90 1.55
C SER A 71 -3.16 -5.40 1.76
N GLY A 72 -3.79 -4.57 0.93
CA GLY A 72 -3.84 -3.13 1.16
C GLY A 72 -3.36 -2.28 -0.01
N ALA A 73 -3.12 -1.00 0.29
CA ALA A 73 -2.84 0.01 -0.72
C ALA A 73 -1.52 -0.25 -1.47
N LEU A 74 -1.62 -0.39 -2.80
CA LEU A 74 -0.48 -0.42 -3.71
C LEU A 74 -0.65 0.66 -4.79
N CYS A 75 0.35 1.53 -4.92
CA CYS A 75 0.35 2.61 -5.88
C CYS A 75 1.06 2.22 -7.18
N VAL A 76 0.42 2.52 -8.32
CA VAL A 76 0.90 2.34 -9.69
C VAL A 76 0.94 3.71 -10.37
N ALA A 77 2.09 4.07 -10.94
CA ALA A 77 2.22 5.25 -11.77
C ALA A 77 1.77 4.94 -13.21
N LEU A 78 1.01 5.83 -13.81
CA LEU A 78 0.43 5.67 -15.15
C LEU A 78 1.30 6.27 -16.26
N ASN A 79 2.38 6.95 -15.90
CA ASN A 79 3.35 7.48 -16.85
C ASN A 79 4.75 7.63 -16.20
N LYS A 80 5.76 7.89 -17.05
CA LYS A 80 7.16 8.00 -16.63
C LYS A 80 7.42 9.17 -15.67
N ALA A 81 6.75 10.30 -15.84
CA ALA A 81 6.92 11.46 -14.97
C ALA A 81 6.37 11.18 -13.56
N ALA A 82 5.19 10.59 -13.47
CA ALA A 82 4.56 10.15 -12.23
C ALA A 82 5.43 9.10 -11.49
N ALA A 83 6.00 8.14 -12.22
CA ALA A 83 6.91 7.14 -11.66
C ALA A 83 8.17 7.80 -11.07
N GLY A 84 8.77 8.77 -11.77
CA GLY A 84 9.92 9.53 -11.28
C GLY A 84 9.59 10.35 -10.02
N SER A 85 8.41 10.97 -9.99
CA SER A 85 7.92 11.72 -8.82
C SER A 85 7.72 10.80 -7.61
N ALA A 86 7.05 9.66 -7.80
CA ALA A 86 6.84 8.69 -6.73
C ALA A 86 8.19 8.13 -6.23
N TYR A 87 9.09 7.76 -7.13
CA TYR A 87 10.44 7.31 -6.80
C TYR A 87 11.17 8.31 -5.90
N ARG A 88 11.11 9.61 -6.22
CA ARG A 88 11.72 10.66 -5.40
C ARG A 88 11.12 10.70 -3.99
N CYS A 89 9.79 10.68 -3.88
CA CYS A 89 9.11 10.66 -2.58
C CYS A 89 9.50 9.43 -1.73
N PHE A 90 9.62 8.25 -2.35
CA PHE A 90 10.07 7.03 -1.66
C PHE A 90 11.53 7.13 -1.22
N LYS A 91 12.42 7.60 -2.12
CA LYS A 91 13.85 7.77 -1.85
C LYS A 91 14.11 8.75 -0.72
N GLU A 92 13.38 9.86 -0.70
CA GLU A 92 13.48 10.92 0.30
C GLU A 92 12.68 10.65 1.58
N ARG A 93 12.07 9.46 1.73
CA ARG A 93 11.26 9.05 2.89
C ARG A 93 10.11 10.03 3.21
N ARG A 94 9.53 10.64 2.18
CA ARG A 94 8.37 11.54 2.28
C ARG A 94 7.03 10.80 2.27
N VAL A 95 7.03 9.50 1.99
CA VAL A 95 5.81 8.67 1.94
C VAL A 95 5.50 8.13 3.34
N THR A 96 4.27 8.36 3.80
CA THR A 96 3.75 7.74 5.03
C THR A 96 2.96 6.48 4.70
N LYS A 97 3.18 5.40 5.44
CA LYS A 97 2.40 4.16 5.36
C LYS A 97 2.00 3.73 6.76
N ALA A 98 0.76 3.27 6.90
CA ALA A 98 0.25 2.68 8.12
C ALA A 98 -0.36 1.31 7.78
N TYR A 99 -0.17 0.35 8.67
CA TYR A 99 -0.62 -1.03 8.50
C TYR A 99 -1.46 -1.43 9.71
N LEU A 100 -2.57 -2.13 9.45
CA LEU A 100 -3.34 -2.81 10.48
C LEU A 100 -2.83 -4.26 10.58
N ALA A 101 -2.48 -4.69 11.78
CA ALA A 101 -1.98 -6.03 12.04
C ALA A 101 -2.50 -6.57 13.37
N LEU A 102 -2.71 -7.89 13.43
CA LEU A 102 -2.90 -8.62 14.68
C LEU A 102 -1.55 -9.19 15.10
N VAL A 103 -1.12 -8.88 16.33
CA VAL A 103 0.18 -9.29 16.86
C VAL A 103 -0.04 -10.22 18.04
N VAL A 104 0.56 -11.40 17.98
CA VAL A 104 0.58 -12.32 19.12
C VAL A 104 1.53 -11.77 20.16
N ARG A 105 1.04 -11.54 21.38
CA ARG A 105 1.89 -11.23 22.52
C ARG A 105 2.51 -12.53 23.03
N THR A 106 3.81 -12.71 22.84
CA THR A 106 4.57 -13.70 23.60
C THR A 106 4.89 -13.12 24.97
N GLN A 107 4.42 -13.76 26.04
CA GLN A 107 4.84 -13.36 27.40
C GLN A 107 6.28 -13.83 27.62
N SER A 108 7.24 -12.94 27.39
CA SER A 108 8.64 -13.13 27.79
C SER A 108 9.13 -11.90 28.56
N GLN A 109 8.51 -11.69 29.73
CA GLN A 109 9.06 -11.19 31.00
C GLN A 109 7.92 -10.51 31.76
N ALA A 110 7.56 -11.10 32.89
CA ALA A 110 6.89 -10.37 33.95
C ALA A 110 7.87 -9.36 34.55
N SER A 111 8.07 -8.22 33.89
CA SER A 111 8.37 -6.99 34.61
C SER A 111 7.06 -6.21 34.68
N ARG A 112 6.63 -5.88 35.89
CA ARG A 112 5.50 -4.98 36.15
C ARG A 112 5.85 -3.61 35.56
N SER A 113 5.64 -3.43 34.27
CA SER A 113 5.50 -2.10 33.69
C SER A 113 4.07 -1.67 34.01
N SER A 114 3.95 -0.90 35.10
CA SER A 114 2.77 -0.10 35.42
C SER A 114 2.51 0.83 34.23
N TRP A 115 1.61 0.44 33.34
CA TRP A 115 1.08 1.35 32.32
C TRP A 115 0.08 2.27 33.01
N PHE A 116 0.53 3.47 33.39
CA PHE A 116 -0.37 4.58 33.67
C PHE A 116 -1.05 4.98 32.36
N TRP A 117 -2.34 4.69 32.24
CA TRP A 117 -3.19 5.37 31.27
C TRP A 117 -3.31 6.81 31.73
N ASN A 118 -2.55 7.71 31.11
CA ASN A 118 -2.86 9.13 31.22
C ASN A 118 -4.16 9.34 30.43
N THR A 119 -5.31 9.21 31.10
CA THR A 119 -6.58 9.73 30.61
C THR A 119 -6.48 11.25 30.66
N GLY A 120 -5.75 11.80 29.68
CA GLY A 120 -5.61 13.23 29.47
C GLY A 120 -6.94 13.80 29.00
N CYS A 121 -7.84 14.00 29.96
CA CYS A 121 -8.95 14.95 29.86
C CYS A 121 -8.34 16.29 29.42
N THR A 122 -8.60 16.68 28.18
CA THR A 122 -8.07 17.92 27.62
C THR A 122 -8.83 19.07 28.26
N GLN A 123 -8.32 19.62 29.37
CA GLN A 123 -8.71 20.95 29.80
C GLN A 123 -8.16 21.93 28.77
N ALA A 124 -9.08 22.56 28.05
CA ALA A 124 -8.79 23.72 27.23
C ALA A 124 -8.25 24.84 28.16
N ILE A 125 -6.97 25.18 27.99
CA ILE A 125 -6.43 26.42 28.52
C ILE A 125 -6.42 27.42 27.36
N LEU A 126 -7.21 28.48 27.54
CA LEU A 126 -7.20 29.67 26.70
C LEU A 126 -5.92 30.49 26.92
N SER A 127 -5.32 30.91 25.79
CA SER A 127 -4.63 32.21 25.56
C SER A 127 -3.20 32.41 26.13
N PRO A 128 -2.39 33.40 25.64
CA PRO A 128 -2.61 34.41 24.58
C PRO A 128 -1.51 34.45 23.48
N LYS A 129 -1.73 35.37 22.53
CA LYS A 129 -0.90 35.76 21.37
C LYS A 129 0.56 36.17 21.70
N CYS A 130 1.39 36.17 20.65
CA CYS A 130 2.62 36.97 20.34
C CYS A 130 3.74 36.03 19.83
N CYS A 131 4.43 36.23 18.70
CA CYS A 131 4.55 37.30 17.71
C CYS A 131 4.59 36.70 16.29
#